data_AF-A0A3B8X363-F1
#
_entry.id   AF-A0A3B8X363-F1
#
_cell.length_a   1.000
_cell.length_b   1.000
_cell.length_c   1.000
_cell.angle_alpha   90.00
_cell.angle_beta   90.00
_cell.angle_gamma   90.00
#
_symmetry.space_group_name_H-M   'P 1'
#
loop_
_entity.id
_entity.type
_entity.pdbx_description
1 polymer ?
#
loop_
_entity_poly.entity_id
_entity_poly.type
_entity_poly.pdbx_seq_one_letter_code
_entity_poly.pdbx_strand_id
1 'polypeptide(L)'
;MEFITVSQYAELHNLSERTVRNWCSEGKMDGAFLSGKTWIIPADTPLPRKGKRRVSPLMKRLREEKAGKMSGGIYHRTQIDLTYNSNHIEGSRLTHEQTRYIFETNTIGITDESVNVDDIVETTNHFRCIDLIIDRAEERISESFIKELHHTLKTGTSDSRKDWFNVGDYKKLP
;
A
#
# COMPACT_ATOMS: atom_id res chain seq x y z
N MET A 1 -22.92 10.61 -37.46
CA MET A 1 -22.25 10.07 -36.26
C MET A 1 -21.41 8.91 -36.75
N GLU A 2 -20.09 9.00 -36.64
CA GLU A 2 -19.17 7.96 -37.09
C GLU A 2 -19.11 6.84 -36.05
N PHE A 3 -19.03 5.60 -36.50
CA PHE A 3 -19.02 4.43 -35.63
C PHE A 3 -17.80 3.56 -35.93
N ILE A 4 -17.14 3.09 -34.88
CA ILE A 4 -15.94 2.27 -34.96
C ILE A 4 -16.13 0.96 -34.19
N THR A 5 -15.36 -0.05 -34.57
CA THR A 5 -15.34 -1.35 -33.89
C THR A 5 -14.55 -1.29 -32.58
N VAL A 6 -14.76 -2.29 -31.72
CA VAL A 6 -13.94 -2.49 -30.50
C VAL A 6 -12.45 -2.48 -30.80
N SER A 7 -12.01 -3.13 -31.87
CA SER A 7 -10.60 -3.24 -32.23
C SER A 7 -10.02 -1.87 -32.59
N GLN A 8 -10.74 -1.07 -33.38
CA GLN A 8 -10.33 0.29 -33.74
C GLN A 8 -10.33 1.23 -32.53
N TYR A 9 -11.34 1.16 -31.65
CA TYR A 9 -11.38 1.95 -30.42
C TYR A 9 -10.23 1.56 -29.46
N ALA A 10 -9.94 0.26 -29.35
CA ALA A 10 -8.85 -0.25 -28.53
C ALA A 10 -7.48 0.25 -29.03
N GLU A 11 -7.26 0.22 -30.34
CA GLU A 11 -6.04 0.73 -30.97
C GLU A 11 -5.88 2.24 -30.79
N LEU A 12 -6.94 3.03 -31.04
CA LEU A 12 -6.94 4.49 -30.91
C LEU A 12 -6.56 4.95 -29.48
N HIS A 13 -6.95 4.18 -28.47
CA HIS A 13 -6.73 4.51 -27.06
C HIS A 13 -5.61 3.69 -26.39
N ASN A 14 -4.88 2.87 -27.14
CA ASN A 14 -3.83 1.97 -26.64
C ASN A 14 -4.32 1.07 -25.47
N LEU A 15 -5.49 0.45 -25.66
CA LEU A 15 -6.16 -0.44 -24.70
C LEU A 15 -6.28 -1.85 -25.26
N SER A 16 -6.58 -2.82 -24.38
CA SER A 16 -6.95 -4.16 -24.84
C SER A 16 -8.40 -4.19 -25.32
N GLU A 17 -8.70 -4.97 -26.37
CA GLU A 17 -10.09 -5.19 -26.81
C GLU A 17 -10.99 -5.74 -25.69
N ARG A 18 -10.41 -6.56 -24.79
CA ARG A 18 -11.14 -7.10 -23.63
C ARG A 18 -11.66 -5.99 -22.73
N THR A 19 -10.84 -4.98 -22.46
CA THR A 19 -11.22 -3.82 -21.64
C THR A 19 -12.38 -3.06 -22.28
N VAL A 20 -12.28 -2.77 -23.57
CA VAL A 20 -13.30 -2.01 -24.32
C VAL A 20 -14.61 -2.80 -24.41
N ARG A 21 -14.54 -4.10 -24.71
CA ARG A 21 -15.70 -5.01 -24.75
C ARG A 21 -16.41 -5.11 -23.40
N ASN A 22 -15.64 -5.16 -22.30
CA ASN A 22 -16.20 -5.14 -20.95
C ASN A 22 -16.96 -3.83 -20.68
N TRP A 23 -16.42 -2.68 -21.08
CA TRP A 23 -17.10 -1.39 -20.91
C TRP A 23 -18.42 -1.33 -21.69
N CYS A 24 -18.46 -1.85 -22.92
CA CYS A 24 -19.72 -1.96 -23.66
C CYS A 24 -20.73 -2.84 -22.92
N SER A 25 -20.31 -4.02 -22.43
CA SER A 25 -21.20 -4.92 -21.70
C SER A 25 -21.69 -4.37 -20.36
N GLU A 26 -20.89 -3.53 -19.71
CA GLU A 26 -21.22 -2.85 -18.46
C GLU A 26 -22.05 -1.57 -18.68
N GLY A 27 -22.37 -1.22 -19.93
CA GLY A 27 -23.14 -0.01 -20.26
C GLY A 27 -22.38 1.30 -20.01
N LYS A 28 -21.04 1.28 -20.04
CA LYS A 28 -20.19 2.45 -19.77
C LYS A 28 -19.91 3.31 -21.00
N MET A 29 -20.33 2.87 -22.18
CA MET A 29 -20.07 3.52 -23.46
C MET A 29 -21.41 3.89 -24.10
N ASP A 30 -21.82 5.14 -23.89
CA ASP A 30 -23.11 5.64 -24.35
C ASP A 30 -23.23 5.52 -25.87
N GLY A 31 -24.33 4.94 -26.34
CA GLY A 31 -24.57 4.71 -27.76
C GLY A 31 -23.87 3.49 -28.36
N ALA A 32 -23.12 2.71 -27.57
CA ALA A 32 -22.56 1.44 -28.05
C ALA A 32 -23.66 0.38 -28.22
N PHE A 33 -23.60 -0.37 -29.31
CA PHE A 33 -24.56 -1.45 -29.61
C PHE A 33 -23.87 -2.66 -30.25
N LEU A 34 -24.55 -3.81 -30.22
CA LEU A 34 -24.08 -5.03 -30.86
C LEU A 34 -24.55 -5.07 -32.33
N SER A 35 -23.60 -5.25 -33.24
CA SER A 35 -23.88 -5.61 -34.64
C SER A 35 -23.31 -7.01 -34.90
N GLY A 36 -24.20 -8.01 -34.94
CA GLY A 36 -23.80 -9.42 -34.98
C GLY A 36 -23.07 -9.85 -33.69
N LYS A 37 -21.77 -10.14 -33.80
CA LYS A 37 -20.89 -10.54 -32.67
C LYS A 37 -19.93 -9.44 -32.22
N THR A 38 -19.96 -8.28 -32.86
CA THR A 38 -19.00 -7.20 -32.64
C THR A 38 -19.71 -6.00 -32.04
N TRP A 39 -19.13 -5.42 -31.00
CA TRP A 39 -19.61 -4.14 -30.48
C TRP A 39 -19.18 -3.00 -31.40
N ILE A 40 -20.12 -2.11 -31.65
CA ILE A 40 -19.97 -0.89 -32.43
C ILE A 40 -20.13 0.28 -31.48
N ILE A 41 -19.20 1.23 -31.54
CA ILE A 41 -19.05 2.31 -30.56
C ILE A 41 -19.01 3.63 -31.35
N PRO A 42 -19.75 4.68 -30.93
CA PRO A 42 -19.57 6.01 -31.50
C PRO A 42 -18.11 6.48 -31.41
N ALA A 43 -17.56 7.00 -32.49
CA ALA A 43 -16.14 7.41 -32.54
C ALA A 43 -15.80 8.54 -31.56
N ASP A 44 -16.80 9.34 -31.17
CA ASP A 44 -16.71 10.44 -30.22
C ASP A 44 -16.97 10.01 -28.76
N THR A 45 -17.18 8.72 -28.48
CA THR A 45 -17.39 8.22 -27.12
C THR A 45 -16.17 8.50 -26.22
N PRO A 46 -16.29 9.34 -25.18
CA PRO A 46 -15.19 9.61 -24.27
C PRO A 46 -14.85 8.36 -23.46
N LEU A 47 -13.59 8.25 -23.03
CA LEU A 47 -13.17 7.17 -22.14
C LEU A 47 -14.06 7.15 -20.88
N PRO A 48 -14.55 5.97 -20.46
CA PRO A 48 -15.35 5.85 -19.25
C PRO A 48 -14.63 6.45 -18.06
N ARG A 49 -15.33 7.31 -17.30
CA ARG A 49 -14.78 7.83 -16.05
C ARG A 49 -14.45 6.65 -15.13
N LYS A 50 -13.23 6.59 -14.62
CA LYS A 50 -12.87 5.63 -13.58
C LYS A 50 -13.81 5.88 -12.39
N GLY A 51 -14.71 4.94 -12.12
CA GLY A 51 -15.53 4.98 -10.92
C GLY A 51 -14.64 5.07 -9.68
N LYS A 52 -15.16 5.64 -8.58
CA LYS A 52 -14.46 5.59 -7.29
C LYS A 52 -14.10 4.14 -6.99
N ARG A 53 -12.81 3.87 -6.73
CA ARG A 53 -12.37 2.55 -6.30
C ARG A 53 -13.20 2.16 -5.08
N ARG A 54 -13.86 1.01 -5.13
CA ARG A 54 -14.55 0.48 -3.95
C ARG A 54 -13.49 0.05 -2.95
N VAL A 55 -13.51 0.65 -1.76
CA VAL A 55 -12.66 0.23 -0.65
C VAL A 55 -12.96 -1.24 -0.36
N SER A 56 -11.90 -2.07 -0.31
CA SER A 56 -12.08 -3.49 -0.01
C SER A 56 -12.63 -3.69 1.41
N PRO A 57 -13.40 -4.75 1.69
CA PRO A 57 -13.87 -5.04 3.04
C PRO A 57 -12.72 -5.13 4.06
N LEU A 58 -11.58 -5.69 3.64
CA LEU A 58 -10.37 -5.76 4.47
C LEU A 58 -9.82 -4.37 4.80
N MET A 59 -9.72 -3.48 3.82
CA MET A 59 -9.22 -2.11 4.04
C MET A 59 -10.14 -1.34 5.00
N LYS A 60 -11.45 -1.49 4.84
CA LYS A 60 -12.42 -0.93 5.78
C LYS A 60 -12.19 -1.45 7.20
N ARG A 61 -12.02 -2.76 7.35
CA ARG A 61 -11.80 -3.40 8.65
C ARG A 61 -10.48 -2.95 9.31
N LEU A 62 -9.39 -2.88 8.54
CA LEU A 62 -8.09 -2.40 9.03
C LEU A 62 -8.18 -0.97 9.56
N ARG A 63 -8.84 -0.07 8.82
CA ARG A 63 -9.04 1.32 9.24
C ARG A 63 -9.91 1.44 10.49
N GLU A 64 -11.00 0.67 10.57
CA GLU A 64 -11.87 0.64 11.75
C GLU A 64 -11.13 0.13 13.00
N GLU A 65 -10.41 -0.99 12.90
CA GLU A 65 -9.67 -1.56 14.02
C GLU A 65 -8.49 -0.69 14.45
N LYS A 66 -7.79 -0.04 13.49
CA LYS A 66 -6.75 0.96 13.76
C LYS A 66 -7.31 2.15 14.55
N ALA A 67 -8.41 2.75 14.07
CA ALA A 67 -9.04 3.89 14.72
C ALA A 67 -9.55 3.54 16.14
N GLY A 68 -10.08 2.34 16.31
CA GLY A 68 -10.55 1.82 17.60
C GLY A 68 -9.46 1.27 18.52
N LYS A 69 -8.20 1.18 18.06
CA LYS A 69 -7.08 0.51 18.77
C LYS A 69 -7.46 -0.88 19.29
N MET A 70 -8.18 -1.64 18.47
CA MET A 70 -8.71 -2.95 18.87
C MET A 70 -7.60 -4.00 18.96
N SER A 71 -7.41 -4.61 20.13
CA SER A 71 -6.50 -5.74 20.32
C SER A 71 -7.10 -7.04 19.77
N GLY A 72 -6.25 -7.93 19.25
CA GLY A 72 -6.66 -9.25 18.74
C GLY A 72 -7.36 -9.27 17.37
N GLY A 73 -7.59 -8.11 16.77
CA GLY A 73 -8.13 -7.98 15.40
C GLY A 73 -7.10 -8.27 14.30
N ILE A 74 -7.53 -8.17 13.04
CA ILE A 74 -6.64 -8.34 11.88
C ILE A 74 -5.59 -7.23 11.82
N TYR A 75 -5.94 -5.97 12.14
CA TYR A 75 -4.99 -4.87 12.22
C TYR A 75 -3.89 -5.15 13.24
N HIS A 76 -4.28 -5.56 14.45
CA HIS A 76 -3.37 -5.89 15.53
C HIS A 76 -2.42 -7.02 15.15
N ARG A 77 -2.96 -8.11 14.58
CA ARG A 77 -2.16 -9.24 14.13
C ARG A 77 -1.21 -8.85 12.99
N THR A 78 -1.68 -8.07 12.02
CA THR A 78 -0.85 -7.57 10.92
C THR A 78 0.29 -6.71 11.43
N GLN A 79 0.05 -5.82 12.39
CA GLN A 79 1.09 -4.97 12.99
C GLN A 79 2.20 -5.81 13.63
N ILE A 80 1.86 -6.79 14.46
CA ILE A 80 2.83 -7.62 15.17
C ILE A 80 3.55 -8.58 14.21
N ASP A 81 2.79 -9.36 13.43
CA ASP A 81 3.35 -10.43 12.61
C ASP A 81 4.26 -9.86 11.51
N LEU A 82 3.84 -8.79 10.81
CA LEU A 82 4.68 -8.20 9.76
C LEU A 82 5.94 -7.56 10.34
N THR A 83 5.81 -6.81 11.43
CA THR A 83 6.95 -6.13 12.05
C THR A 83 7.97 -7.13 12.60
N TYR A 84 7.52 -8.15 13.33
CA TYR A 84 8.40 -9.19 13.84
C TYR A 84 9.15 -9.90 12.71
N ASN A 85 8.42 -10.41 11.70
CA ASN A 85 9.06 -11.18 10.63
C ASN A 85 10.01 -10.31 9.79
N SER A 86 9.62 -9.08 9.44
CA SER A 86 10.46 -8.20 8.63
C SER A 86 11.73 -7.80 9.38
N ASN A 87 11.61 -7.37 10.63
CA ASN A 87 12.77 -6.95 11.42
C ASN A 87 13.69 -8.14 11.74
N HIS A 88 13.13 -9.34 11.96
CA HIS A 88 13.93 -10.53 12.22
C HIS A 88 14.74 -10.97 10.98
N ILE A 89 14.19 -10.82 9.77
CA ILE A 89 14.94 -11.06 8.51
C ILE A 89 16.15 -10.11 8.41
N GLU A 90 16.01 -8.86 8.84
CA GLU A 90 17.09 -7.85 8.88
C GLU A 90 18.04 -8.03 10.09
N GLY A 91 17.80 -9.02 10.95
CA GLY A 91 18.69 -9.41 12.04
C GLY A 91 18.29 -8.92 13.44
N SER A 92 17.09 -8.36 13.60
CA SER A 92 16.59 -8.01 14.93
C SER A 92 16.45 -9.25 15.81
N ARG A 93 16.81 -9.09 17.09
CA ARG A 93 16.76 -10.15 18.11
C ARG A 93 15.51 -10.09 18.99
N LEU A 94 14.61 -9.14 18.74
CA LEU A 94 13.37 -9.04 19.48
C LEU A 94 12.50 -10.28 19.24
N THR A 95 11.99 -10.86 20.31
CA THR A 95 11.02 -11.96 20.20
C THR A 95 9.69 -11.44 19.70
N HIS A 96 8.85 -12.36 19.21
CA HIS A 96 7.47 -12.02 18.83
C HIS A 96 6.69 -11.42 20.01
N GLU A 97 6.91 -11.94 21.21
CA GLU A 97 6.27 -11.43 22.42
C GLU A 97 6.77 -10.03 22.82
N GLN A 98 8.08 -9.76 22.71
CA GLN A 98 8.62 -8.42 22.93
C GLN A 98 8.07 -7.42 21.89
N THR A 99 7.99 -7.83 20.61
CA THR A 99 7.39 -7.02 19.54
C THR A 99 5.94 -6.66 19.88
N ARG A 100 5.16 -7.65 20.37
CA ARG A 100 3.80 -7.43 20.84
C ARG A 100 3.74 -6.46 22.02
N TYR A 101 4.57 -6.61 23.05
CA TYR A 101 4.57 -5.69 24.20
C TYR A 101 4.97 -4.26 23.81
N ILE A 102 5.90 -4.09 22.86
CA ILE A 102 6.23 -2.76 22.34
C ILE A 102 4.99 -2.15 21.68
N PHE A 103 4.25 -2.92 20.87
CA PHE A 103 3.03 -2.43 20.21
C PHE A 103 1.89 -2.11 21.19
N GLU A 104 1.61 -3.01 22.13
CA GLU A 104 0.47 -2.93 23.03
C GLU A 104 0.69 -1.89 24.15
N THR A 105 1.89 -1.83 24.71
CA THR A 105 2.15 -1.10 25.96
C THR A 105 3.39 -0.21 25.92
N ASN A 106 4.12 -0.14 24.80
CA ASN A 106 5.43 0.55 24.71
C ASN A 106 6.41 0.09 25.79
N THR A 107 6.38 -1.19 26.13
CA THR A 107 7.24 -1.79 27.15
C THR A 107 8.00 -2.98 26.59
N ILE A 108 9.10 -3.31 27.27
CA ILE A 108 9.86 -4.53 27.03
C ILE A 108 9.95 -5.25 28.36
N GLY A 109 9.71 -6.57 28.33
CA GLY A 109 9.85 -7.40 29.52
C GLY A 109 11.28 -7.37 30.05
N ILE A 110 11.43 -7.52 31.36
CA ILE A 110 12.75 -7.69 31.97
C ILE A 110 13.30 -9.05 31.48
N THR A 111 14.46 -9.01 30.83
CA THR A 111 15.16 -10.20 30.33
C THR A 111 16.58 -10.24 30.88
N ASP A 112 17.13 -11.45 31.01
CA ASP A 112 18.55 -11.64 31.38
C ASP A 112 19.51 -11.23 30.25
N GLU A 113 18.98 -11.07 29.03
CA GLU A 113 19.72 -10.61 27.85
C GLU A 113 19.52 -9.11 27.60
N SER A 114 20.58 -8.46 27.10
CA SER A 114 20.52 -7.05 26.69
C SER A 114 19.70 -6.88 25.40
N VAL A 115 18.81 -5.91 25.36
CA VAL A 115 18.05 -5.55 24.16
C VAL A 115 18.71 -4.38 23.45
N ASN A 116 18.88 -4.49 22.13
CA ASN A 116 19.42 -3.41 21.31
C ASN A 116 18.40 -2.27 21.18
N VAL A 117 18.83 -1.02 21.47
CA VAL A 117 17.96 0.16 21.36
C VAL A 117 17.49 0.41 19.93
N ASP A 118 18.34 0.17 18.92
CA ASP A 118 17.95 0.34 17.53
C ASP A 118 16.83 -0.61 17.13
N ASP A 119 16.88 -1.87 17.57
CA ASP A 119 15.80 -2.84 17.31
C ASP A 119 14.45 -2.34 17.84
N ILE A 120 14.44 -1.70 19.02
CA ILE A 120 13.23 -1.12 19.63
C ILE A 120 12.73 0.03 18.77
N VAL A 121 13.63 0.96 18.42
CA VAL A 121 13.29 2.16 17.63
C VAL A 121 12.78 1.76 16.25
N GLU A 122 13.47 0.86 15.56
CA GLU A 122 13.05 0.35 14.24
C GLU A 122 11.70 -0.39 14.32
N THR A 123 11.46 -1.15 15.39
CA THR A 123 10.16 -1.79 15.65
C THR A 123 9.04 -0.76 15.81
N THR A 124 9.23 0.26 16.64
CA THR A 124 8.25 1.34 16.81
C THR A 124 8.02 2.09 15.49
N ASN A 125 9.08 2.35 14.73
CA ASN A 125 8.99 3.02 13.44
C ASN A 125 8.28 2.16 12.39
N HIS A 126 8.51 0.85 12.38
CA HIS A 126 7.86 -0.07 11.46
C HIS A 126 6.34 -0.12 11.66
N PHE A 127 5.86 -0.07 12.91
CA PHE A 127 4.41 0.06 13.19
C PHE A 127 3.82 1.33 12.56
N ARG A 128 4.56 2.44 12.60
CA ARG A 128 4.17 3.71 11.97
C ARG A 128 4.18 3.61 10.44
N CYS A 129 5.14 2.88 9.86
CA CYS A 129 5.15 2.61 8.42
C CYS A 129 3.92 1.82 7.97
N ILE A 130 3.51 0.81 8.72
CA ILE A 130 2.27 0.05 8.44
C ILE A 130 1.05 0.97 8.50
N ASP A 131 1.00 1.86 9.50
CA ASP A 131 -0.07 2.85 9.63
C ASP A 131 -0.16 3.79 8.42
N LEU A 132 0.99 4.31 7.95
CA LEU A 132 1.07 5.14 6.75
C LEU A 132 0.60 4.39 5.50
N ILE A 133 0.98 3.11 5.37
CA ILE A 133 0.55 2.25 4.26
C ILE A 133 -0.97 2.06 4.28
N ILE A 134 -1.59 1.81 5.44
CA ILE A 134 -3.05 1.66 5.57
C ILE A 134 -3.77 2.97 5.21
N ASP A 135 -3.25 4.12 5.64
CA ASP A 135 -3.88 5.42 5.38
C ASP A 135 -3.83 5.76 3.89
N ARG A 136 -2.69 5.50 3.23
CA ARG A 136 -2.43 5.89 1.84
C ARG A 136 -2.61 4.76 0.83
N ALA A 137 -3.17 3.61 1.23
CA ALA A 137 -3.26 2.40 0.40
C ALA A 137 -3.97 2.56 -0.97
N GLU A 138 -4.83 3.58 -1.09
CA GLU A 138 -5.59 3.85 -2.33
C GLU A 138 -4.84 4.79 -3.29
N GLU A 139 -3.80 5.45 -2.82
CA GLU A 139 -2.95 6.34 -3.58
C GLU A 139 -2.04 5.54 -4.54
N ARG A 140 -1.53 6.21 -5.57
CA ARG A 140 -0.48 5.62 -6.40
C ARG A 140 0.83 5.69 -5.65
N ILE A 141 1.60 4.61 -5.70
CA ILE A 141 2.98 4.61 -5.20
C ILE A 141 3.76 5.70 -5.94
N SER A 142 4.42 6.55 -5.18
CA SER A 142 5.27 7.64 -5.66
C SER A 142 6.64 7.56 -5.00
N GLU A 143 7.64 8.17 -5.63
CA GLU A 143 8.97 8.32 -5.03
C GLU A 143 8.89 9.02 -3.66
N SER A 144 8.09 10.10 -3.56
CA SER A 144 7.88 10.82 -2.32
C SER A 144 7.32 9.94 -1.20
N PHE A 145 6.41 9.01 -1.52
CA PHE A 145 5.86 8.10 -0.53
C PHE A 145 6.90 7.06 -0.08
N ILE A 146 7.70 6.53 -1.00
CA ILE A 146 8.79 5.59 -0.65
C ILE A 146 9.82 6.28 0.26
N LYS A 147 10.17 7.52 -0.06
CA LYS A 147 11.07 8.36 0.75
C LYS A 147 10.51 8.64 2.13
N GLU A 148 9.21 8.93 2.25
CA GLU A 148 8.54 9.10 3.55
C GLU A 148 8.56 7.83 4.39
N LEU A 149 8.34 6.66 3.78
CA LEU A 149 8.45 5.36 4.47
C LEU A 149 9.88 5.13 4.97
N HIS A 150 10.90 5.37 4.12
CA HIS A 150 12.29 5.25 4.52
C HIS A 150 12.66 6.23 5.64
N HIS A 151 12.20 7.48 5.53
CA HIS A 151 12.39 8.48 6.57
C HIS A 151 11.80 8.01 7.90
N THR A 152 10.53 7.60 7.89
CA THR A 152 9.82 7.10 9.07
C THR A 152 10.55 5.92 9.69
N LEU A 153 10.96 4.93 8.87
CA LEU A 153 11.64 3.73 9.33
C LEU A 153 12.98 4.04 10.03
N LYS A 154 13.78 4.94 9.45
CA LYS A 154 15.15 5.20 9.90
C LYS A 154 15.29 6.38 10.85
N THR A 155 14.21 7.10 11.17
CA THR A 155 14.26 8.22 12.12
C THR A 155 14.64 7.73 13.52
N GLY A 156 15.68 8.32 14.12
CA GLY A 156 16.07 8.04 15.51
C GLY A 156 16.94 6.80 15.71
N THR A 157 17.25 6.06 14.65
CA THR A 157 18.20 4.92 14.71
C THR A 157 19.64 5.42 14.79
N SER A 158 20.58 4.53 15.12
CA SER A 158 22.02 4.87 15.07
C SER A 158 22.52 5.24 13.69
N ASP A 159 21.95 4.66 12.64
CA ASP A 159 22.29 5.02 11.26
C ASP A 159 21.94 6.48 10.96
N SER A 160 20.81 6.99 11.47
CA SER A 160 20.39 8.39 11.25
C SER A 160 21.39 9.43 11.79
N ARG A 161 22.27 9.03 12.71
CA ARG A 161 23.30 9.91 13.28
C ARG A 161 24.59 9.96 12.45
N LYS A 162 24.70 9.16 11.39
CA LYS A 162 25.88 9.13 10.52
C LYS A 162 25.74 10.21 9.45
N ASP A 163 26.73 11.09 9.31
CA ASP A 163 26.69 12.23 8.36
C ASP A 163 26.43 11.82 6.90
N TRP A 164 26.87 10.62 6.54
CA TRP A 164 26.74 10.04 5.20
C TRP A 164 25.41 9.29 4.97
N PHE A 165 24.64 9.01 6.02
CA PHE A 165 23.37 8.29 5.92
C PHE A 165 22.21 9.27 5.68
N ASN A 166 21.58 9.17 4.51
CA ASN A 166 20.56 10.12 4.09
C ASN A 166 19.17 9.59 4.42
N VAL A 167 18.67 9.91 5.62
CA VAL A 167 17.34 9.48 6.07
C VAL A 167 16.27 10.11 5.17
N GLY A 168 15.42 9.27 4.58
CA GLY A 168 14.36 9.72 3.68
C GLY A 168 14.80 10.13 2.27
N ASP A 169 16.06 9.94 1.89
CA ASP A 169 16.54 10.30 0.56
C ASP A 169 17.49 9.25 -0.02
N TYR A 170 17.90 9.46 -1.27
CA TYR A 170 18.89 8.60 -1.91
C TYR A 170 20.24 8.65 -1.17
N LYS A 171 20.97 7.54 -1.25
CA LYS A 171 22.30 7.42 -0.65
C LYS A 171 23.23 8.51 -1.17
N LYS A 172 24.02 9.12 -0.27
CA LYS A 172 25.06 10.10 -0.64
C LYS A 172 26.31 9.45 -1.23
N LEU A 173 26.57 8.21 -0.83
CA LEU A 173 27.69 7.40 -1.28
C LEU A 173 27.14 6.14 -2.00
N PRO A 174 27.80 5.63 -3.05
CA PRO A 174 27.39 4.41 -3.74
C PRO A 174 27.28 3.20 -2.79
#